data_AF-A0A544CMV7-F1
#
_entry.id   AF-A0A544CMV7-F1
#
_cell.length_a   1.000
_cell.length_b   1.000
_cell.length_c   1.000
_cell.angle_alpha   90.00
_cell.angle_beta   90.00
_cell.angle_gamma   90.00
#
_symmetry.space_group_name_H-M   'P 1'
#
loop_
_entity.id
_entity.type
_entity.pdbx_description
1 polymer ?
#
loop_
_entity_poly.entity_id
_entity_poly.type
_entity_poly.pdbx_seq_one_letter_code
_entity_poly.pdbx_strand_id
1 'polypeptide(L)'
;DTLEAKVVQDADRLDALGAIGIARCIQVSTNLGVGLYDATDPFCGTREPNDRVNTVDHFYTKLFKLPEIMHTASAKVEAEKRMKFMKAYLIQLGMEIEPYS
;
A
#
# COMPACT_ATOMS: atom_id res chain seq x y z
N ASP A 1 -4.12 26.16 4.05
CA ASP A 1 -3.18 25.75 3.00
C ASP A 1 -1.93 26.61 2.93
N THR A 2 -0.95 26.32 3.79
CA THR A 2 0.40 26.89 3.65
C THR A 2 1.31 25.88 2.94
N LEU A 3 2.46 26.36 2.44
CA LEU A 3 3.45 25.48 1.81
C LEU A 3 4.01 24.47 2.82
N GLU A 4 4.28 24.91 4.04
CA GLU A 4 4.81 24.08 5.13
C GLU A 4 3.83 22.96 5.48
N ALA A 5 2.52 23.26 5.57
CA ALA A 5 1.50 22.26 5.82
C ALA A 5 1.46 21.19 4.72
N LYS A 6 1.58 21.59 3.45
CA LYS A 6 1.64 20.67 2.30
C LYS A 6 2.87 19.78 2.36
N VAL A 7 4.03 20.33 2.70
CA VAL A 7 5.29 19.58 2.84
C VAL A 7 5.21 18.56 3.97
N VAL A 8 4.65 18.93 5.12
CA VAL A 8 4.45 17.99 6.25
C VAL A 8 3.49 16.87 5.87
N GLN A 9 2.39 17.19 5.18
CA GLN A 9 1.43 16.18 4.71
C GLN A 9 2.06 15.22 3.68
N ASP A 10 2.86 15.73 2.75
CA ASP A 10 3.58 14.89 1.79
C ASP A 10 4.57 13.95 2.51
N ALA A 11 5.30 14.44 3.51
CA ALA A 11 6.22 13.63 4.28
C ALA A 11 5.51 12.48 5.03
N ASP A 12 4.38 12.76 5.67
CA ASP A 12 3.55 11.74 6.34
C ASP A 12 3.01 10.68 5.36
N ARG A 13 2.51 11.11 4.19
CA ARG A 13 2.03 10.19 3.16
C ARG A 13 3.16 9.36 2.56
N LEU A 14 4.35 9.92 2.39
CA LEU A 14 5.51 9.18 1.90
C LEU A 14 5.96 8.10 2.88
N ASP A 15 5.86 8.35 4.19
CA ASP A 15 6.14 7.34 5.23
C ASP A 15 5.17 6.14 5.17
N ALA A 16 3.97 6.35 4.64
CA ALA A 16 3.00 5.29 4.40
C ALA A 16 3.33 4.39 3.20
N LEU A 17 4.34 4.72 2.38
CA LEU A 17 4.68 4.02 1.14
C LEU A 17 6.03 3.31 1.22
N GLY A 18 6.26 2.42 0.25
CA GLY A 18 7.54 1.72 0.08
C GLY A 18 7.75 0.62 1.11
N ALA A 19 9.01 0.28 1.36
CA ALA A 19 9.37 -0.81 2.27
C ALA A 19 8.85 -0.58 3.71
N ILE A 20 8.98 0.66 4.23
CA ILE A 20 8.43 1.04 5.54
C ILE A 20 6.90 0.95 5.54
N GLY A 21 6.25 1.44 4.48
CA GLY A 21 4.81 1.32 4.30
C GLY A 21 4.30 -0.13 4.36
N ILE A 22 4.97 -1.06 3.69
CA ILE A 22 4.64 -2.51 3.73
C ILE A 22 4.78 -3.04 5.16
N ALA A 23 5.94 -2.82 5.80
CA ALA A 23 6.21 -3.33 7.13
C ALA A 23 5.17 -2.82 8.15
N ARG A 24 4.88 -1.51 8.11
CA ARG A 24 3.89 -0.88 8.98
C ARG A 24 2.48 -1.40 8.71
N CYS A 25 2.11 -1.59 7.44
CA CYS A 25 0.81 -2.15 7.06
C CYS A 25 0.62 -3.54 7.68
N ILE A 26 1.60 -4.44 7.54
CA ILE A 26 1.53 -5.81 8.09
C ILE A 26 1.51 -5.80 9.62
N GLN A 27 2.37 -5.00 10.26
CA GLN A 27 2.43 -4.90 11.73
C GLN A 27 1.11 -4.41 12.32
N VAL A 28 0.54 -3.34 11.75
CA VAL A 28 -0.75 -2.80 12.22
C VAL A 28 -1.87 -3.80 12.00
N SER A 29 -1.98 -4.40 10.81
CA SER A 29 -3.02 -5.38 10.53
C SER A 29 -2.93 -6.62 11.42
N THR A 30 -1.71 -7.09 11.71
CA THR A 30 -1.49 -8.21 12.63
C THR A 30 -1.96 -7.86 14.04
N ASN A 31 -1.66 -6.66 14.53
CA ASN A 31 -2.15 -6.17 15.83
C ASN A 31 -3.68 -6.04 15.87
N LEU A 32 -4.33 -5.85 14.72
CA LEU A 32 -5.79 -5.78 14.58
C LEU A 32 -6.44 -7.14 14.32
N GLY A 33 -5.67 -8.23 14.25
CA GLY A 33 -6.19 -9.58 13.94
C GLY A 33 -6.72 -9.73 12.52
N VAL A 34 -6.26 -8.88 11.59
CA VAL A 34 -6.67 -8.88 10.18
C VAL A 34 -5.82 -9.90 9.42
N GLY A 35 -6.45 -10.68 8.53
CA GLY A 35 -5.74 -11.65 7.69
C GLY A 35 -4.74 -10.98 6.75
N LEU A 36 -3.75 -11.73 6.25
CA LEU A 36 -2.79 -11.15 5.29
C LEU A 36 -3.47 -10.89 3.93
N TYR A 37 -4.16 -11.88 3.39
CA TYR A 37 -4.88 -11.83 2.12
C TYR A 37 -6.05 -12.80 2.12
N ASP A 38 -7.00 -12.60 1.20
CA ASP A 38 -8.08 -13.56 0.96
C ASP A 38 -7.53 -14.82 0.26
N ALA A 39 -7.92 -16.00 0.72
CA ALA A 39 -7.39 -17.26 0.21
C ALA A 39 -7.79 -17.57 -1.25
N THR A 40 -8.89 -17.00 -1.74
CA THR A 40 -9.44 -17.27 -3.08
C THR A 40 -9.21 -16.13 -4.06
N ASP A 41 -9.13 -14.89 -3.56
CA ASP A 41 -8.84 -13.70 -4.36
C ASP A 41 -7.90 -12.75 -3.60
N PRO A 42 -6.59 -13.08 -3.51
CA PRO A 42 -5.61 -12.32 -2.72
C PRO A 42 -5.46 -10.86 -3.14
N PHE A 43 -5.75 -10.54 -4.40
CA PHE A 43 -5.45 -9.25 -5.05
C PHE A 43 -6.69 -8.50 -5.54
N CYS A 44 -7.88 -8.90 -5.10
CA CYS A 44 -9.16 -8.23 -5.40
C CYS A 44 -9.47 -8.17 -6.91
N GLY A 45 -9.22 -9.25 -7.65
CA GLY A 45 -9.51 -9.32 -9.08
C GLY A 45 -11.01 -9.40 -9.40
N THR A 46 -11.81 -9.95 -8.48
CA THR A 46 -13.25 -10.19 -8.67
C THR A 46 -14.13 -9.58 -7.58
N ARG A 47 -13.54 -9.21 -6.43
CA ARG A 47 -14.22 -8.64 -5.27
C ARG A 47 -13.77 -7.21 -4.98
N GLU A 48 -14.60 -6.48 -4.25
CA GLU A 48 -14.21 -5.19 -3.70
C GLU A 48 -13.16 -5.36 -2.57
N PRO A 49 -12.11 -4.52 -2.52
CA PRO A 49 -11.15 -4.54 -1.42
C PRO A 49 -11.77 -4.18 -0.07
N ASN A 50 -11.49 -4.96 0.97
CA ASN A 50 -11.90 -4.75 2.36
C ASN A 50 -10.71 -4.88 3.32
N ASP A 51 -10.10 -3.74 3.63
CA ASP A 51 -8.91 -3.64 4.49
C ASP A 51 -9.16 -3.90 5.98
N ARG A 52 -10.42 -4.11 6.38
CA ARG A 52 -10.78 -4.60 7.72
C ARG A 52 -10.68 -6.13 7.84
N VAL A 53 -10.60 -6.83 6.71
CA VAL A 53 -10.57 -8.29 6.66
C VAL A 53 -9.20 -8.78 6.19
N ASN A 54 -8.63 -8.12 5.18
CA ASN A 54 -7.37 -8.52 4.56
C ASN A 54 -6.38 -7.36 4.45
N THR A 55 -5.13 -7.61 4.80
CA THR A 55 -4.05 -6.62 4.80
C THR A 55 -3.70 -6.16 3.39
N VAL A 56 -3.62 -7.08 2.44
CA VAL A 56 -3.32 -6.78 1.03
C VAL A 56 -4.35 -5.83 0.43
N ASP A 57 -5.61 -5.91 0.85
CA ASP A 57 -6.66 -5.01 0.37
C ASP A 57 -6.35 -3.54 0.69
N HIS A 58 -5.64 -3.25 1.78
CA HIS A 58 -5.25 -1.88 2.16
C HIS A 58 -4.36 -1.20 1.10
N PHE A 59 -3.60 -2.00 0.35
CA PHE A 59 -2.82 -1.50 -0.78
C PHE A 59 -3.74 -0.84 -1.82
N TYR A 60 -4.89 -1.47 -2.10
CA TYR A 60 -5.87 -1.02 -3.08
C TYR A 60 -6.85 0.03 -2.54
N THR A 61 -7.32 -0.12 -1.29
CA THR A 61 -8.27 0.84 -0.70
C THR A 61 -7.64 2.21 -0.53
N LYS A 62 -6.34 2.26 -0.17
CA LYS A 62 -5.66 3.50 0.24
C LYS A 62 -4.30 3.71 -0.41
N LEU A 63 -3.34 2.79 -0.20
CA LEU A 63 -1.92 3.12 -0.45
C LEU A 63 -1.65 3.47 -1.91
N PHE A 64 -2.27 2.75 -2.85
CA PHE A 64 -2.14 2.97 -4.29
C PHE A 64 -2.71 4.30 -4.79
N LYS A 65 -3.53 4.98 -3.99
CA LYS A 65 -4.11 6.29 -4.30
C LYS A 65 -3.26 7.45 -3.78
N LEU A 66 -2.29 7.20 -2.90
CA LEU A 66 -1.48 8.23 -2.26
C LEU A 66 -0.63 9.08 -3.25
N PRO A 67 -0.01 8.52 -4.31
CA PRO A 67 0.78 9.32 -5.25
C PRO A 67 -0.04 10.42 -5.95
N GLU A 68 -1.33 10.19 -6.19
CA GLU A 68 -2.21 11.14 -6.89
C GLU A 68 -2.55 12.37 -6.05
N ILE A 69 -2.54 12.23 -4.73
CA ILE A 69 -2.91 13.29 -3.79
C ILE A 69 -1.69 14.02 -3.19
N MET A 70 -0.47 13.72 -3.65
CA MET A 70 0.74 14.45 -3.24
C MET A 70 0.67 15.91 -3.70
N HIS A 71 1.17 16.82 -2.86
CA HIS A 71 1.12 18.26 -3.13
C HIS A 71 2.30 18.76 -3.95
N THR A 72 3.50 18.26 -3.66
CA THR A 72 4.75 18.70 -4.30
C THR A 72 5.17 17.75 -5.40
N ALA A 73 5.82 18.30 -6.44
CA ALA A 73 6.33 17.51 -7.55
C ALA A 73 7.38 16.48 -7.08
N SER A 74 8.25 16.86 -6.14
CA SER A 74 9.25 15.97 -5.55
C SER A 74 8.61 14.82 -4.78
N ALA A 75 7.58 15.10 -3.97
CA ALA A 75 6.87 14.04 -3.25
C ALA A 75 6.17 13.09 -4.22
N LYS A 76 5.56 13.58 -5.31
CA LYS A 76 4.95 12.72 -6.32
C LYS A 76 5.98 11.78 -6.95
N VAL A 77 7.16 12.28 -7.34
CA VAL A 77 8.23 11.44 -7.92
C VAL A 77 8.70 10.37 -6.92
N GLU A 78 8.92 10.73 -5.66
CA GLU A 78 9.33 9.76 -4.64
C GLU A 78 8.20 8.75 -4.30
N ALA A 79 6.94 9.20 -4.30
CA ALA A 79 5.78 8.35 -4.08
C ALA A 79 5.66 7.28 -5.16
N GLU A 80 5.84 7.63 -6.44
CA GLU A 80 5.82 6.69 -7.56
C GLU A 80 6.95 5.65 -7.45
N LYS A 81 8.15 6.07 -7.04
CA LYS A 81 9.27 5.15 -6.81
C LYS A 81 8.95 4.14 -5.71
N ARG A 82 8.39 4.60 -4.59
CA ARG A 82 7.97 3.74 -3.47
C ARG A 82 6.79 2.84 -3.85
N MET A 83 5.86 3.36 -4.64
CA MET A 83 4.73 2.64 -5.20
C MET A 83 5.19 1.47 -6.07
N LYS A 84 6.18 1.70 -6.93
CA LYS A 84 6.77 0.65 -7.77
C LYS A 84 7.34 -0.49 -6.93
N PHE A 85 8.00 -0.19 -5.81
CA PHE A 85 8.49 -1.22 -4.89
C PHE A 85 7.34 -2.03 -4.27
N MET A 86 6.25 -1.38 -3.87
CA MET A 86 5.08 -2.07 -3.31
C MET A 86 4.39 -2.97 -4.32
N LYS A 87 4.27 -2.54 -5.57
CA LYS A 87 3.78 -3.39 -6.66
C LYS A 87 4.69 -4.60 -6.89
N ALA A 88 6.01 -4.41 -6.87
CA ALA A 88 6.96 -5.51 -6.98
C ALA A 88 6.84 -6.51 -5.82
N TYR A 89 6.63 -6.02 -4.60
CA TYR A 89 6.32 -6.87 -3.45
C TYR A 89 5.05 -7.71 -3.66
N LEU A 90 3.94 -7.12 -4.12
CA LEU A 90 2.71 -7.89 -4.37
C LEU A 90 2.86 -8.90 -5.51
N ILE A 91 3.62 -8.57 -6.56
CA ILE A 91 3.93 -9.52 -7.65
C ILE A 91 4.69 -10.72 -7.10
N GLN A 92 5.75 -10.47 -6.31
CA GLN A 92 6.55 -11.52 -5.70
C GLN A 92 5.69 -12.38 -4.74
N LEU A 93 4.85 -11.74 -3.93
CA LEU A 93 3.89 -12.44 -3.07
C LEU A 93 2.95 -13.34 -3.90
N GLY A 94 2.43 -12.86 -5.04
CA GLY A 94 1.58 -13.63 -5.93
C GLY A 94 2.27 -14.88 -6.47
N MET A 95 3.53 -14.75 -6.88
CA MET A 95 4.35 -15.89 -7.34
C MET A 95 4.63 -16.92 -6.23
N GLU A 96 4.66 -16.51 -4.97
CA GLU A 96 4.90 -17.41 -3.83
C GLU A 96 3.64 -18.15 -3.39
N ILE A 97 2.47 -17.54 -3.52
CA ILE A 97 1.19 -18.10 -3.05
C ILE A 97 0.43 -18.91 -4.11
N GLU A 98 0.73 -18.72 -5.40
CA GLU A 98 0.25 -19.59 -6.48
C GLU A 98 1.25 -20.74 -6.69
N PRO A 99 0.97 -21.98 -6.25
CA PRO A 99 2.02 -23.00 -6.15
C PRO A 99 2.55 -23.47 -7.51
N TYR A 100 1.73 -23.45 -8.57
CA TYR A 100 2.11 -23.88 -9.91
C TYR A 100 1.13 -23.26 -10.90
N SER A 101 1.62 -22.43 -11.82
CA SER A 101 0.97 -22.17 -13.11
C SER A 101 1.50 -23.13 -14.17
#